data_AF-A0A3A8PBX3-F1
#
_entry.id   AF-A0A3A8PBX3-F1
#
_cell.length_a   1.000
_cell.length_b   1.000
_cell.length_c   1.000
_cell.angle_alpha   90.00
_cell.angle_beta   90.00
_cell.angle_gamma   90.00
#
_symmetry.space_group_name_H-M   'P 1'
#
loop_
_entity.id
_entity.type
_entity.pdbx_description
1 polymer ?
#
loop_
_entity_poly.entity_id
_entity_poly.type
_entity_poly.pdbx_seq_one_letter_code
_entity_poly.pdbx_strand_id
1 'polypeptide(L)'
;MRIEHVTDLETAKQMAALLEAENARLHQRLELLVQENARLKGEDAQARLQLELTQLAEQLALMQQRLFGASSEKRKPAVEATPPASARKQRGHGPRAQPQLPVQEVVLPLDEADKVCGLCGGALKEWAGQTEDSQEVSVVERHFVLKHYRRQKYRCPCGCAPVTAPAPPRLIGGWLRRLPDGDEAWSGWASLLLPGVLLGPRATQIRGGRESGPRVRRGAVAHWPAVCP
;
A
#
# COMPACT_ATOMS: atom_id res chain seq x y z
N MET A 1 -73.36 22.92 26.93
CA MET A 1 -74.13 23.99 26.28
C MET A 1 -73.66 24.08 24.83
N ARG A 2 -74.54 24.02 23.84
CA ARG A 2 -74.13 24.11 22.42
C ARG A 2 -74.12 25.58 22.01
N ILE A 3 -73.07 26.03 21.31
CA ILE A 3 -72.88 27.44 20.88
C ILE A 3 -74.08 27.93 20.06
N GLU A 4 -74.71 27.03 19.30
CA GLU A 4 -75.90 27.25 18.47
C GLU A 4 -77.13 27.80 19.22
N HIS A 5 -77.15 27.70 20.56
CA HIS A 5 -78.30 28.13 21.38
C HIS A 5 -78.02 29.36 22.25
N VAL A 6 -76.86 30.02 22.07
CA VAL A 6 -76.50 31.22 22.85
C VAL A 6 -77.02 32.46 22.11
N THR A 7 -78.04 33.10 22.66
CA THR A 7 -78.67 34.30 22.07
C THR A 7 -78.17 35.62 22.67
N ASP A 8 -77.58 35.57 23.86
CA ASP A 8 -77.07 36.74 24.57
C ASP A 8 -75.62 37.09 24.13
N LEU A 9 -75.42 38.36 23.75
CA LEU A 9 -74.15 38.84 23.19
C LEU A 9 -73.02 38.83 24.23
N GLU A 10 -73.30 39.17 25.49
CA GLU A 10 -72.28 39.21 26.55
C GLU A 10 -71.83 37.79 26.91
N THR A 11 -72.78 36.86 27.01
CA THR A 11 -72.48 35.43 27.17
C THR A 11 -71.62 34.90 26.01
N ALA A 12 -71.92 35.28 24.77
CA ALA A 12 -71.12 34.89 23.61
C ALA A 12 -69.69 35.46 23.64
N LYS A 13 -69.49 36.71 24.05
CA LYS A 13 -68.16 37.33 24.19
C LYS A 13 -67.32 36.64 25.27
N GLN A 14 -67.92 36.30 26.41
CA GLN A 14 -67.23 35.58 27.48
C GLN A 14 -66.77 34.19 27.02
N MET A 15 -67.62 33.48 26.28
CA MET A 15 -67.26 32.19 25.68
C MET A 15 -66.14 32.33 24.65
N ALA A 16 -66.18 33.35 23.79
CA ALA A 16 -65.13 33.62 22.81
C ALA A 16 -63.78 33.90 23.49
N ALA A 17 -63.75 34.74 24.52
CA ALA A 17 -62.55 35.03 25.29
C ALA A 17 -61.97 33.77 25.98
N LEU A 18 -62.83 32.89 26.51
CA LEU A 18 -62.40 31.63 27.11
C LEU A 18 -61.84 30.67 26.06
N LEU A 19 -62.45 30.58 24.88
CA LEU A 19 -61.96 29.77 23.77
C LEU A 19 -60.63 30.31 23.22
N GLU A 20 -60.46 31.63 23.13
CA GLU A 20 -59.19 32.25 22.74
C GLU A 20 -58.07 31.92 23.72
N ALA A 21 -58.35 31.98 25.02
CA ALA A 21 -57.39 31.61 26.06
C ALA A 21 -57.01 30.11 25.99
N GLU A 22 -57.99 29.24 25.78
CA GLU A 22 -57.73 27.79 25.67
C GLU A 22 -56.99 27.46 24.36
N ASN A 23 -57.35 28.09 23.24
CA ASN A 23 -56.63 27.95 21.99
C ASN A 23 -55.16 28.41 22.14
N ALA A 24 -54.91 29.55 22.79
CA ALA A 24 -53.56 30.01 23.06
C ALA A 24 -52.76 29.00 23.91
N ARG A 25 -53.38 28.43 24.95
CA ARG A 25 -52.77 27.38 25.78
C ARG A 25 -52.46 26.12 24.99
N LEU A 26 -53.38 25.68 24.14
CA LEU A 26 -53.19 24.50 23.28
C LEU A 26 -52.08 24.73 22.26
N HIS A 27 -51.99 25.91 21.66
CA HIS A 27 -50.89 26.27 20.75
C HIS A 27 -49.53 26.23 21.44
N GLN A 28 -49.41 26.80 22.65
CA GLN A 28 -48.17 26.71 23.44
C GLN A 28 -47.80 25.25 23.74
N ARG A 29 -48.79 24.40 24.07
CA ARG A 29 -48.53 22.99 24.35
C ARG A 29 -48.12 22.22 23.09
N LEU A 30 -48.73 22.50 21.95
CA LEU A 30 -48.35 21.91 20.66
C LEU A 30 -46.93 22.30 20.27
N GLU A 31 -46.56 23.56 20.43
CA GLU A 31 -45.20 24.04 20.13
C GLU A 31 -44.15 23.29 20.96
N LEU A 32 -44.36 23.17 22.28
CA LEU A 32 -43.47 22.39 23.16
C LEU A 32 -43.36 20.93 22.73
N LEU A 33 -44.48 20.29 22.40
CA LEU A 33 -44.49 18.88 21.98
C LEU A 33 -43.85 18.69 20.60
N VAL A 34 -43.98 19.66 19.69
CA VAL A 34 -43.30 19.63 18.38
C VAL A 34 -41.80 19.77 18.57
N GLN A 35 -41.33 20.69 19.42
CA GLN A 35 -39.92 20.84 19.76
C GLN A 35 -39.35 19.56 20.40
N GLU A 36 -40.09 18.97 21.36
CA GLU A 36 -39.68 17.72 21.99
C GLU A 36 -39.63 16.55 20.99
N ASN A 37 -40.60 16.47 20.08
CA ASN A 37 -40.59 15.49 18.99
C ASN A 37 -39.42 15.70 18.02
N ALA A 38 -39.13 16.94 17.61
CA ALA A 38 -37.99 17.24 16.74
C ALA A 38 -36.66 16.84 17.40
N ARG A 39 -36.52 17.13 18.70
CA ARG A 39 -35.38 16.70 19.51
C ARG A 39 -35.27 15.18 19.59
N LEU A 40 -36.36 14.49 19.93
CA LEU A 40 -36.37 13.02 20.11
C LEU A 40 -36.19 12.26 18.80
N LYS A 41 -36.77 12.76 17.70
CA LYS A 41 -36.59 12.21 16.36
C LYS A 41 -35.20 12.54 15.79
N GLY A 42 -34.43 13.38 16.47
CA GLY A 42 -33.12 13.82 16.02
C GLY A 42 -33.21 14.67 14.75
N GLU A 43 -34.37 15.25 14.43
CA GLU A 43 -34.56 16.11 13.26
C GLU A 43 -33.68 17.36 13.37
N ASP A 44 -33.44 17.89 14.58
CA ASP A 44 -32.50 18.99 14.80
C ASP A 44 -31.04 18.58 14.57
N ALA A 45 -30.68 17.37 14.98
CA ALA A 45 -29.34 16.81 14.76
C ALA A 45 -29.15 16.49 13.27
N GLN A 46 -30.17 15.94 12.60
CA GLN A 46 -30.17 15.65 11.17
C GLN A 46 -30.13 16.94 10.35
N ALA A 47 -30.92 17.96 10.70
CA ALA A 47 -30.91 19.26 10.04
C ALA A 47 -29.55 19.97 10.21
N ARG A 48 -28.96 19.90 11.41
CA ARG A 48 -27.61 20.40 11.66
C ARG A 48 -26.56 19.66 10.86
N LEU A 49 -26.61 18.32 10.82
CA LEU A 49 -25.71 17.50 10.03
C LEU A 49 -25.87 17.76 8.52
N GLN A 50 -27.10 17.95 8.04
CA GLN A 50 -27.35 18.33 6.64
C GLN A 50 -26.75 19.69 6.32
N LEU A 51 -26.85 20.66 7.23
CA LEU A 51 -26.24 21.97 7.06
C LEU A 51 -24.70 21.88 7.06
N GLU A 52 -24.12 21.06 7.93
CA GLU A 52 -22.67 20.79 7.93
C GLU A 52 -22.23 20.09 6.62
N LEU A 53 -22.99 19.11 6.12
CA LEU A 53 -22.73 18.43 4.85
C LEU A 53 -22.78 19.38 3.66
N THR A 54 -23.76 20.29 3.61
CA THR A 54 -23.86 21.28 2.53
C THR A 54 -22.69 22.26 2.54
N GLN A 55 -22.29 22.76 3.72
CA GLN A 55 -21.12 23.62 3.86
C GLN A 55 -19.83 22.93 3.42
N LEU A 56 -19.63 21.67 3.82
CA LEU A 56 -18.46 20.89 3.39
C LEU A 56 -18.49 20.64 1.88
N ALA A 57 -19.65 20.33 1.31
CA ALA A 57 -19.81 20.15 -0.14
C ALA A 57 -19.46 21.42 -0.91
N GLU A 58 -19.87 22.60 -0.44
CA GLU A 58 -19.50 23.89 -1.04
C GLU A 58 -17.99 24.15 -0.96
N GLN A 59 -17.37 23.88 0.19
CA GLN A 59 -15.92 24.02 0.35
C GLN A 59 -15.16 23.10 -0.61
N LEU A 60 -15.59 21.84 -0.74
CA LEU A 60 -15.02 20.89 -1.68
C LEU A 60 -15.21 21.37 -3.12
N ALA A 61 -16.38 21.89 -3.49
CA ALA A 61 -16.65 22.43 -4.81
C ALA A 61 -15.74 23.63 -5.14
N LEU A 62 -15.54 24.55 -4.20
CA LEU A 62 -14.61 25.67 -4.35
C LEU A 62 -13.15 25.20 -4.52
N MET A 63 -12.71 24.23 -3.72
CA MET A 63 -11.36 23.67 -3.85
C MET A 63 -11.19 22.93 -5.18
N GLN A 64 -12.17 22.13 -5.58
CA GLN A 64 -12.18 21.45 -6.87
C GLN A 64 -12.16 22.45 -8.03
N GLN A 65 -12.92 23.55 -7.94
CA GLN A 65 -12.89 24.61 -8.94
C GLN A 65 -11.54 25.35 -8.97
N ARG A 66 -10.87 25.55 -7.85
CA ARG A 66 -9.52 26.14 -7.84
C ARG A 66 -8.48 25.23 -8.48
N LEU A 67 -8.52 23.94 -8.16
CA LEU A 67 -7.55 22.95 -8.66
C LEU A 67 -7.80 22.59 -10.13
N PHE A 68 -9.08 22.46 -10.53
CA PHE A 68 -9.47 21.90 -11.82
C PHE A 68 -10.30 22.84 -12.69
N GLY A 69 -10.75 24.00 -12.18
CA GLY A 69 -11.65 24.91 -12.91
C GLY A 69 -11.00 25.58 -14.12
N ALA A 70 -9.68 25.79 -14.11
CA ALA A 70 -8.93 26.25 -15.28
C ALA A 70 -8.68 25.14 -16.33
N SER A 71 -8.81 23.88 -15.93
CA SER A 71 -8.55 22.69 -16.76
C SER A 71 -9.83 22.00 -17.25
N SER A 72 -11.01 22.53 -16.89
CA SER A 72 -12.29 22.01 -17.35
C SER A 72 -12.53 22.48 -18.79
N GLU A 73 -12.17 21.65 -19.77
CA GLU A 73 -12.68 21.75 -21.14
C GLU A 73 -14.21 21.58 -21.14
N LYS A 74 -14.94 22.60 -20.67
CA LYS A 74 -16.38 22.68 -20.91
C LYS A 74 -16.57 22.89 -22.41
N ARG A 75 -16.88 21.80 -23.10
CA ARG A 75 -17.30 21.80 -24.51
C ARG A 75 -18.52 22.70 -24.62
N LYS A 76 -18.37 23.88 -25.24
CA LYS A 76 -19.50 24.75 -25.57
C LYS A 76 -20.48 23.96 -26.44
N PRO A 77 -21.80 24.04 -26.22
CA PRO A 77 -22.76 23.50 -27.17
C PRO A 77 -22.52 24.17 -28.52
N ALA A 78 -22.49 23.36 -29.58
CA ALA A 78 -22.24 23.81 -30.94
C ALA A 78 -23.39 24.70 -31.41
N VAL A 79 -23.30 26.00 -31.12
CA VAL A 79 -23.93 27.02 -31.96
C VAL A 79 -23.04 27.12 -33.19
N GLU A 80 -23.64 27.01 -34.37
CA GLU A 80 -22.98 27.12 -35.68
C GLU A 80 -22.23 28.45 -35.77
N ALA A 81 -20.98 28.45 -35.31
CA ALA A 81 -20.05 29.54 -35.47
C ALA A 81 -19.25 29.25 -36.74
N THR A 82 -19.48 30.05 -37.77
CA THR A 82 -18.58 30.21 -38.92
C THR A 82 -17.12 30.24 -38.43
N PRO A 83 -16.23 29.42 -39.02
CA PRO A 83 -14.90 29.25 -38.47
C PRO A 83 -14.07 30.54 -38.65
N PRO A 84 -13.49 31.13 -37.60
CA PRO A 84 -12.46 32.15 -37.78
C PRO A 84 -11.21 31.50 -38.38
N ALA A 85 -10.67 32.15 -39.40
CA ALA A 85 -9.43 31.74 -40.04
C ALA A 85 -8.27 31.74 -39.03
N SER A 86 -7.52 30.63 -39.03
CA SER A 86 -6.27 30.37 -38.30
C SER A 86 -6.40 30.05 -36.79
N ALA A 87 -6.97 28.88 -36.49
CA ALA A 87 -6.63 28.21 -35.25
C ALA A 87 -5.14 27.79 -35.29
N ARG A 88 -4.30 28.44 -34.47
CA ARG A 88 -2.95 27.92 -34.18
C ARG A 88 -3.09 26.48 -33.70
N LYS A 89 -2.37 25.54 -34.33
CA LYS A 89 -2.33 24.13 -33.93
C LYS A 89 -1.98 24.06 -32.44
N GLN A 90 -2.92 23.59 -31.63
CA GLN A 90 -2.70 23.35 -30.21
C GLN A 90 -1.54 22.37 -30.06
N ARG A 91 -0.43 22.85 -29.52
CA ARG A 91 0.73 22.02 -29.16
C ARG A 91 0.50 21.54 -27.73
N GLY A 92 -0.28 20.48 -27.59
CA GLY A 92 -0.48 19.78 -26.33
C GLY A 92 -0.21 18.30 -26.52
N HIS A 93 0.55 17.69 -25.61
CA HIS A 93 0.64 16.24 -25.52
C HIS A 93 -0.68 15.73 -24.93
N GLY A 94 -1.46 15.03 -25.75
CA GLY A 94 -2.58 14.23 -25.22
C GLY A 94 -2.07 13.18 -24.21
N PRO A 95 -2.95 12.64 -23.35
CA PRO A 95 -2.56 11.64 -22.37
C PRO A 95 -1.86 10.47 -23.07
N ARG A 96 -0.58 10.30 -22.75
CA ARG A 96 0.26 9.24 -23.32
C ARG A 96 -0.14 7.93 -22.65
N ALA A 97 -0.49 6.91 -23.44
CA ALA A 97 -0.78 5.59 -22.91
C ALA A 97 0.39 5.11 -22.04
N GLN A 98 0.09 4.62 -20.84
CA GLN A 98 1.09 4.07 -19.94
C GLN A 98 1.72 2.84 -20.61
N PRO A 99 3.05 2.78 -20.75
CA PRO A 99 3.68 1.60 -21.31
C PRO A 99 3.47 0.41 -20.37
N GLN A 100 3.36 -0.79 -20.94
CA GLN A 100 3.34 -2.02 -20.14
C GLN A 100 4.67 -2.12 -19.37
N LEU A 101 4.58 -2.14 -18.04
CA LEU A 101 5.73 -2.25 -17.15
C LEU A 101 6.11 -3.74 -16.97
N PRO A 102 7.40 -4.05 -16.78
CA PRO A 102 7.81 -5.40 -16.42
C PRO A 102 7.24 -5.74 -15.04
N VAL A 103 6.37 -6.75 -14.98
CA VAL A 103 5.79 -7.25 -13.74
C VAL A 103 6.79 -8.21 -13.10
N GLN A 104 7.14 -7.97 -11.85
CA GLN A 104 7.93 -8.89 -11.03
C GLN A 104 6.99 -9.51 -10.00
N GLU A 105 6.63 -10.77 -10.19
CA GLU A 105 5.84 -11.53 -9.23
C GLU A 105 6.72 -11.91 -8.04
N VAL A 106 6.30 -11.52 -6.84
CA VAL A 106 6.98 -11.85 -5.59
C VAL A 106 5.97 -12.58 -4.72
N VAL A 107 6.17 -13.89 -4.53
CA VAL A 107 5.38 -14.69 -3.60
C VAL A 107 5.90 -14.40 -2.18
N LEU A 108 5.00 -14.01 -1.29
CA LEU A 108 5.31 -13.80 0.12
C LEU A 108 4.84 -15.02 0.93
N PRO A 109 5.72 -16.01 1.17
CA PRO A 109 5.35 -17.15 1.99
C PRO A 109 5.26 -16.75 3.47
N LEU A 110 4.52 -17.54 4.25
CA LEU A 110 4.59 -17.47 5.70
C LEU A 110 5.98 -17.89 6.18
N ASP A 111 6.45 -17.24 7.24
CA ASP A 111 7.68 -17.64 7.92
C ASP A 111 7.52 -19.04 8.54
N GLU A 112 8.63 -19.75 8.73
CA GLU A 112 8.61 -21.13 9.23
C GLU A 112 7.94 -21.26 10.61
N ALA A 113 8.02 -20.22 11.45
CA ALA A 113 7.38 -20.20 12.76
C ALA A 113 5.83 -20.14 12.67
N ASP A 114 5.30 -19.55 11.60
CA ASP A 114 3.87 -19.33 11.40
C ASP A 114 3.20 -20.46 10.60
N LYS A 115 3.97 -21.46 10.16
CA LYS A 115 3.45 -22.67 9.48
C LYS A 115 2.87 -23.69 10.46
N VAL A 116 2.23 -23.23 11.53
CA VAL A 116 1.58 -24.07 12.53
C VAL A 116 0.14 -23.60 12.71
N CYS A 117 -0.81 -24.54 12.60
CA CYS A 117 -2.23 -24.24 12.72
C CYS A 117 -2.56 -23.84 14.16
N GLY A 118 -3.09 -22.62 14.35
CA GLY A 118 -3.45 -22.10 15.68
C GLY A 118 -4.59 -22.84 16.39
N LEU A 119 -5.30 -23.74 15.71
CA LEU A 119 -6.44 -24.49 16.25
C LEU A 119 -6.08 -25.92 16.71
N CYS A 120 -5.26 -26.63 15.93
CA CYS A 120 -4.90 -28.03 16.22
C CYS A 120 -3.39 -28.25 16.42
N GLY A 121 -2.56 -27.23 16.21
CA GLY A 121 -1.10 -27.31 16.32
C GLY A 121 -0.41 -28.10 15.20
N GLY A 122 -1.15 -28.55 14.19
CA GLY A 122 -0.58 -29.28 13.04
C GLY A 122 0.18 -28.35 12.08
N ALA A 123 1.14 -28.91 11.34
CA ALA A 123 1.90 -28.15 10.34
C ALA A 123 1.00 -27.71 9.16
N LEU A 124 1.02 -26.43 8.84
CA LEU A 124 0.34 -25.87 7.67
C LEU A 124 1.13 -26.20 6.41
N LYS A 125 0.43 -26.72 5.40
CA LYS A 125 0.99 -27.01 4.09
C LYS A 125 0.48 -25.98 3.09
N GLU A 126 1.33 -25.67 2.12
CA GLU A 126 0.97 -24.78 1.02
C GLU A 126 -0.27 -25.31 0.27
N TRP A 127 -1.25 -24.44 0.05
CA TRP A 127 -2.39 -24.73 -0.80
C TRP A 127 -2.09 -24.30 -2.22
N ALA A 128 -1.61 -25.25 -3.01
CA ALA A 128 -1.21 -25.00 -4.38
C ALA A 128 -2.33 -24.34 -5.21
N GLY A 129 -1.99 -23.23 -5.89
CA GLY A 129 -2.88 -22.51 -6.80
C GLY A 129 -3.84 -21.53 -6.12
N GLN A 130 -3.69 -21.26 -4.83
CA GLN A 130 -4.45 -20.23 -4.13
C GLN A 130 -3.52 -19.09 -3.70
N THR A 131 -3.73 -17.90 -4.26
CA THR A 131 -2.96 -16.68 -3.93
C THR A 131 -3.90 -15.47 -3.83
N GLU A 132 -3.53 -14.53 -2.97
CA GLU A 132 -4.15 -13.22 -2.92
C GLU A 132 -3.18 -12.22 -3.57
N ASP A 133 -3.61 -11.63 -4.69
CA ASP A 133 -2.71 -10.85 -5.54
C ASP A 133 -2.83 -9.34 -5.26
N SER A 134 -1.70 -8.66 -5.13
CA SER A 134 -1.60 -7.19 -4.99
C SER A 134 -0.49 -6.65 -5.92
N GLN A 135 -0.69 -5.45 -6.47
CA GLN A 135 0.23 -4.85 -7.45
C GLN A 135 0.86 -3.56 -6.90
N GLU A 136 2.19 -3.47 -6.97
CA GLU A 136 2.98 -2.28 -6.61
C GLU A 136 3.88 -1.87 -7.79
N VAL A 137 4.02 -0.56 -8.06
CA VAL A 137 4.89 -0.04 -9.12
C VAL A 137 6.08 0.70 -8.50
N SER A 138 7.28 0.13 -8.64
CA SER A 138 8.55 0.72 -8.19
C SER A 138 9.41 1.19 -9.37
N VAL A 139 10.22 2.22 -9.16
CA VAL A 139 11.11 2.78 -10.18
C VAL A 139 12.51 2.19 -10.02
N VAL A 140 12.96 1.40 -11.00
CA VAL A 140 14.34 0.87 -11.06
C VAL A 140 15.17 1.73 -12.02
N GLU A 141 16.21 2.38 -11.51
CA GLU A 141 17.10 3.23 -12.31
C GLU A 141 17.94 2.43 -13.32
N ARG A 142 18.11 2.97 -14.53
CA ARG A 142 18.80 2.29 -15.64
C ARG A 142 20.26 2.78 -15.72
N HIS A 143 21.23 1.85 -15.78
CA HIS A 143 22.63 2.19 -16.02
C HIS A 143 23.23 1.37 -17.17
N PHE A 144 24.03 2.04 -18.01
CA PHE A 144 24.73 1.42 -19.14
C PHE A 144 26.24 1.51 -18.91
N VAL A 145 26.95 0.40 -19.14
CA VAL A 145 28.41 0.33 -18.97
C VAL A 145 29.04 -0.25 -20.22
N LEU A 146 29.83 0.57 -20.92
CA LEU A 146 30.62 0.15 -22.07
C LEU A 146 31.95 -0.45 -21.60
N LYS A 147 32.14 -1.76 -21.77
CA LYS A 147 33.37 -2.46 -21.38
C LYS A 147 34.29 -2.66 -22.59
N HIS A 148 35.46 -2.03 -22.57
CA HIS A 148 36.51 -2.19 -23.60
C HIS A 148 37.57 -3.21 -23.16
N TYR A 149 37.76 -4.26 -23.96
CA TYR A 149 38.75 -5.32 -23.67
C TYR A 149 39.91 -5.29 -24.67
N ARG A 150 41.16 -5.20 -24.18
CA ARG A 150 42.40 -5.25 -24.99
C ARG A 150 43.22 -6.49 -24.61
N ARG A 151 43.65 -7.27 -25.61
CA ARG A 151 44.38 -8.54 -25.41
C ARG A 151 45.86 -8.37 -25.76
N GLN A 152 46.73 -8.80 -24.86
CA GLN A 152 48.19 -8.67 -25.01
C GLN A 152 48.78 -9.81 -25.87
N LYS A 153 49.81 -9.52 -26.66
CA LYS A 153 50.58 -10.51 -27.43
C LYS A 153 52.04 -10.58 -26.93
N TYR A 154 52.65 -11.74 -27.05
CA TYR A 154 54.01 -12.05 -26.58
C TYR A 154 54.76 -12.86 -27.63
N ARG A 155 56.09 -12.78 -27.68
CA ARG A 155 56.90 -13.56 -28.64
C ARG A 155 58.26 -13.94 -28.06
N CYS A 156 58.84 -15.05 -28.51
CA CYS A 156 60.21 -15.38 -28.15
C CYS A 156 61.22 -14.57 -28.97
N PRO A 157 62.36 -14.20 -28.40
CA PRO A 157 63.41 -13.43 -29.09
C PRO A 157 64.12 -14.24 -30.19
N CYS A 158 64.01 -15.57 -30.15
CA CYS A 158 64.44 -16.49 -31.20
C CYS A 158 63.69 -16.33 -32.54
N GLY A 159 62.64 -15.52 -32.59
CA GLY A 159 61.91 -15.22 -33.83
C GLY A 159 60.73 -16.16 -34.12
N CYS A 160 60.35 -17.02 -33.18
CA CYS A 160 59.18 -17.90 -33.34
C CYS A 160 57.85 -17.14 -33.18
N ALA A 161 56.75 -17.85 -33.45
CA ALA A 161 55.40 -17.28 -33.56
C ALA A 161 54.89 -16.61 -32.25
N PRO A 162 54.23 -15.44 -32.36
CA PRO A 162 53.69 -14.74 -31.20
C PRO A 162 52.42 -15.38 -30.64
N VAL A 163 52.32 -15.44 -29.31
CA VAL A 163 51.19 -15.97 -28.56
C VAL A 163 50.32 -14.81 -28.02
N THR A 164 49.00 -14.91 -28.16
CA THR A 164 48.05 -13.87 -27.71
C THR A 164 47.27 -14.35 -26.48
N ALA A 165 47.19 -13.51 -25.43
CA ALA A 165 46.41 -13.79 -24.23
C ALA A 165 44.94 -14.12 -24.57
N PRO A 166 44.29 -15.07 -23.89
CA PRO A 166 42.95 -15.53 -24.24
C PRO A 166 41.89 -14.42 -24.14
N ALA A 167 40.84 -14.52 -24.95
CA ALA A 167 39.72 -13.58 -24.88
C ALA A 167 38.80 -13.97 -23.70
N PRO A 168 38.17 -12.99 -23.02
CA PRO A 168 37.12 -13.32 -22.08
C PRO A 168 36.00 -14.08 -22.80
N PRO A 169 35.32 -15.02 -22.12
CA PRO A 169 34.22 -15.76 -22.71
C PRO A 169 33.14 -14.78 -23.15
N ARG A 170 32.93 -14.71 -24.47
CA ARG A 170 31.79 -13.99 -25.03
C ARG A 170 30.60 -14.95 -24.96
N LEU A 171 29.41 -14.48 -24.58
CA LEU A 171 28.20 -15.26 -24.83
C LEU A 171 28.07 -15.44 -26.35
N ILE A 172 28.44 -16.63 -26.83
CA ILE A 172 28.18 -17.08 -28.19
C ILE A 172 26.67 -17.32 -28.27
N GLY A 173 25.95 -16.56 -29.11
CA GLY A 173 24.55 -16.86 -29.43
C GLY A 173 24.48 -18.24 -30.09
N GLY A 174 23.94 -19.21 -29.37
CA GLY A 174 24.09 -20.63 -29.68
C GLY A 174 23.08 -21.16 -30.70
N TRP A 175 23.50 -22.11 -31.53
CA TRP A 175 22.59 -23.03 -32.20
C TRP A 175 23.27 -24.37 -32.44
N LEU A 176 23.13 -25.28 -31.46
CA LEU A 176 23.00 -26.76 -31.56
C LEU A 176 23.33 -27.37 -30.18
N ARG A 177 22.61 -28.34 -29.60
CA ARG A 177 21.35 -29.03 -29.93
C ARG A 177 20.94 -29.84 -28.67
N ARG A 178 19.65 -29.79 -28.34
CA ARG A 178 18.74 -30.85 -27.82
C ARG A 178 19.33 -32.12 -27.18
N LEU A 179 18.85 -32.50 -25.99
CA LEU A 179 17.91 -33.63 -25.76
C LEU A 179 17.47 -33.71 -24.27
N PRO A 180 16.33 -34.37 -23.99
CA PRO A 180 15.51 -34.22 -22.81
C PRO A 180 15.81 -35.26 -21.73
N ASP A 181 15.31 -34.94 -20.54
CA ASP A 181 14.90 -35.79 -19.43
C ASP A 181 15.81 -36.97 -19.05
N GLY A 182 16.36 -36.87 -17.85
CA GLY A 182 17.09 -37.95 -17.20
C GLY A 182 17.68 -37.51 -15.88
N ASP A 183 16.77 -37.25 -14.94
CA ASP A 183 16.87 -37.64 -13.54
C ASP A 183 18.11 -37.25 -12.70
N GLU A 184 17.76 -36.44 -11.70
CA GLU A 184 18.07 -36.67 -10.28
C GLU A 184 19.35 -36.10 -9.67
N ALA A 185 19.05 -35.30 -8.63
CA ALA A 185 19.65 -35.35 -7.31
C ALA A 185 21.01 -34.68 -7.13
N TRP A 186 20.97 -33.42 -6.69
CA TRP A 186 21.91 -32.95 -5.67
C TRP A 186 21.13 -32.37 -4.49
N SER A 187 20.78 -33.30 -3.60
CA SER A 187 20.96 -33.19 -2.16
C SER A 187 22.16 -32.33 -1.75
N GLY A 188 22.00 -31.58 -0.66
CA GLY A 188 23.07 -31.46 0.33
C GLY A 188 23.89 -30.17 0.27
N TRP A 189 23.42 -29.20 1.04
CA TRP A 189 24.19 -28.35 1.94
C TRP A 189 25.66 -28.75 2.14
N ALA A 190 26.58 -27.87 1.73
CA ALA A 190 27.89 -27.76 2.35
C ALA A 190 27.88 -26.53 3.27
N SER A 191 27.56 -26.76 4.53
CA SER A 191 27.96 -25.88 5.63
C SER A 191 29.47 -25.72 5.64
N LEU A 192 29.95 -24.50 5.92
CA LEU A 192 31.14 -24.15 6.72
C LEU A 192 31.17 -22.61 6.76
N LEU A 193 30.64 -21.98 7.80
CA LEU A 193 31.41 -21.50 8.97
C LEU A 193 32.72 -20.79 8.60
N LEU A 194 32.79 -19.49 8.91
CA LEU A 194 33.93 -18.90 9.62
C LEU A 194 33.44 -17.71 10.49
N PRO A 195 34.11 -17.44 11.64
CA PRO A 195 33.54 -16.70 12.76
C PRO A 195 34.23 -15.34 13.02
N GLY A 196 33.57 -14.55 13.86
CA GLY A 196 34.25 -13.87 14.97
C GLY A 196 34.65 -12.41 14.77
N VAL A 197 33.83 -11.49 15.28
CA VAL A 197 34.30 -10.20 15.80
C VAL A 197 33.60 -9.93 17.14
N LEU A 198 34.39 -9.89 18.20
CA LEU A 198 34.02 -9.52 19.56
C LEU A 198 33.99 -7.98 19.69
N LEU A 199 32.83 -7.42 20.03
CA LEU A 199 32.73 -6.13 20.71
C LEU A 199 31.86 -6.34 21.96
N GLY A 200 32.50 -6.24 23.14
CA GLY A 200 31.85 -6.43 24.43
C GLY A 200 30.93 -5.25 24.81
N PRO A 201 29.81 -5.50 25.50
CA PRO A 201 28.93 -4.45 26.01
C PRO A 201 29.28 -4.03 27.45
N ARG A 202 28.98 -2.77 27.76
CA ARG A 202 28.95 -2.20 29.12
C ARG A 202 27.96 -2.97 30.00
N ALA A 203 28.41 -3.30 31.21
CA ALA A 203 27.61 -3.95 32.24
C ALA A 203 26.69 -2.95 32.96
N THR A 204 25.45 -3.38 33.24
CA THR A 204 24.75 -3.04 34.50
C THR A 204 23.78 -4.16 34.88
N GLN A 205 24.21 -4.95 35.87
CA GLN A 205 23.47 -5.41 37.06
C GLN A 205 22.13 -6.19 36.90
N ILE A 206 22.07 -7.42 37.45
CA ILE A 206 21.39 -7.81 38.71
C ILE A 206 21.08 -9.33 38.74
N ARG A 207 21.63 -9.99 39.77
CA ARG A 207 21.21 -11.21 40.51
C ARG A 207 20.99 -12.56 39.78
N GLY A 208 21.88 -13.49 40.14
CA GLY A 208 21.52 -14.57 41.08
C GLY A 208 21.35 -15.96 40.47
N GLY A 209 22.15 -16.93 40.93
CA GLY A 209 21.81 -18.35 40.77
C GLY A 209 22.98 -19.33 40.61
N ARG A 210 23.55 -19.76 41.74
CA ARG A 210 24.13 -21.08 42.07
C ARG A 210 24.88 -21.89 41.00
N GLU A 211 26.20 -21.94 41.22
CA GLU A 211 27.06 -23.13 41.35
C GLU A 211 26.54 -24.50 40.84
N SER A 212 27.23 -25.06 39.84
CA SER A 212 28.00 -26.31 39.98
C SER A 212 28.64 -26.71 38.64
N GLY A 213 29.97 -26.79 38.61
CA GLY A 213 30.72 -27.28 37.45
C GLY A 213 32.06 -27.86 37.90
N PRO A 214 32.37 -29.14 37.59
CA PRO A 214 33.56 -29.80 38.10
C PRO A 214 34.84 -29.46 37.32
N ARG A 215 35.90 -29.47 38.13
CA ARG A 215 37.34 -29.28 37.93
C ARG A 215 37.94 -29.93 36.66
N VAL A 216 38.64 -29.10 35.88
CA VAL A 216 39.58 -29.43 34.81
C VAL A 216 40.71 -30.35 35.30
N ARG A 217 41.04 -31.39 34.53
CA ARG A 217 42.39 -32.00 34.53
C ARG A 217 43.03 -31.83 33.16
N ARG A 218 44.31 -31.42 33.20
CA ARG A 218 45.22 -31.23 32.07
C ARG A 218 45.87 -32.55 31.66
N GLY A 219 46.28 -32.62 30.41
CA GLY A 219 47.14 -33.64 29.80
C GLY A 219 46.56 -34.06 28.45
N ALA A 220 47.29 -34.22 27.35
CA ALA A 220 48.72 -34.16 27.09
C ALA A 220 48.94 -33.86 25.60
N VAL A 221 50.20 -33.66 25.25
CA VAL A 221 50.76 -33.25 23.97
C VAL A 221 50.83 -34.43 22.97
N ALA A 222 50.49 -34.22 21.70
CA ALA A 222 50.97 -35.00 20.53
C ALA A 222 50.64 -34.21 19.24
N HIS A 223 51.60 -33.49 18.63
CA HIS A 223 52.48 -33.94 17.53
C HIS A 223 51.77 -33.98 16.17
N TRP A 224 52.11 -33.00 15.33
CA TRP A 224 51.81 -32.95 13.90
C TRP A 224 52.80 -33.81 13.12
N PRO A 225 52.38 -34.36 11.97
CA PRO A 225 53.22 -34.28 10.79
C PRO A 225 52.49 -33.62 9.62
N ALA A 226 53.13 -32.58 9.08
CA ALA A 226 52.93 -32.13 7.72
C ALA A 226 53.71 -33.06 6.78
N VAL A 227 53.07 -33.61 5.74
CA VAL A 227 53.72 -33.99 4.49
C VAL A 227 52.71 -33.85 3.35
N CYS A 228 53.00 -32.94 2.41
CA CYS A 228 52.59 -33.02 1.01
C CYS A 228 53.75 -33.68 0.23
N PRO A 229 53.47 -34.42 -0.85
CA PRO A 229 53.27 -33.78 -2.16
C PRO A 229 51.88 -34.01 -2.76
#